data_AF-A0AAW6XUP7-F1
#
_entry.id   AF-A0AAW6XUP7-F1
#
_cell.length_a   1.000
_cell.length_b   1.000
_cell.length_c   1.000
_cell.angle_alpha   90.00
_cell.angle_beta   90.00
_cell.angle_gamma   90.00
#
_symmetry.space_group_name_H-M   'P 1'
#
loop_
_entity.id
_entity.type
_entity.pdbx_description
1 polymer ?
#
loop_
_entity_poly.entity_id
_entity_poly.type
_entity_poly.pdbx_seq_one_letter_code
_entity_poly.pdbx_strand_id
1 'polypeptide(L)'
;SSGAVAAGIGPLKLGRPRSLREKQAAAMVGQSRLMAAYEERFEAHDISVGQVLLTASDVTNRRHYANALTAMRTLLRLRVVP
;
A
#
# COMPACT_ATOMS: atom_id res chain seq x y z
N SER A 1 5.82 0.82 -1.90
CA SER A 1 5.89 1.29 -3.29
C SER A 1 5.30 2.70 -3.39
N SER A 2 5.94 3.62 -4.11
CA SER A 2 5.33 4.91 -4.47
C SER A 2 4.53 4.76 -5.77
N GLY A 3 3.38 5.42 -5.90
CA GLY A 3 2.59 5.35 -7.13
C GLY A 3 1.08 5.40 -6.96
N ALA A 4 0.56 5.21 -5.74
CA ALA A 4 -0.89 5.18 -5.48
C ALA A 4 -1.60 6.45 -5.97
N VAL A 5 -1.04 7.64 -5.72
CA VAL A 5 -1.63 8.89 -6.23
C VAL A 5 -1.72 8.87 -7.76
N ALA A 6 -0.65 8.49 -8.46
CA ALA A 6 -0.64 8.45 -9.92
C ALA A 6 -1.65 7.44 -10.48
N ALA A 7 -1.74 6.26 -9.87
CA ALA A 7 -2.70 5.22 -10.23
C ALA A 7 -4.18 5.65 -10.04
N GLY A 8 -4.45 6.65 -9.18
CA GLY A 8 -5.78 7.20 -8.96
C GLY A 8 -6.18 8.37 -9.87
N ILE A 9 -5.23 9.01 -10.57
CA ILE A 9 -5.50 10.20 -11.40
C ILE A 9 -6.44 9.87 -12.56
N GLY A 10 -6.10 8.87 -13.37
CA GLY A 10 -6.89 8.46 -14.54
C GLY A 10 -8.32 8.06 -14.19
N PRO A 11 -8.55 7.15 -13.22
CA PRO A 11 -9.88 6.72 -12.81
C PRO A 11 -10.78 7.85 -12.29
N LEU A 12 -10.19 8.79 -11.55
CA LEU A 12 -10.92 9.96 -11.04
C LEU A 12 -11.06 11.08 -12.09
N LYS A 13 -10.52 10.88 -13.31
CA LYS A 13 -10.46 11.89 -14.37
C LYS A 13 -9.88 13.23 -13.89
N LEU A 14 -8.93 13.15 -12.96
CA LEU A 14 -8.28 14.34 -12.42
C LEU A 14 -7.14 14.78 -13.32
N GLY A 15 -6.87 16.09 -13.32
CA GLY A 15 -5.54 16.58 -13.69
C GLY A 15 -4.51 16.29 -12.59
N ARG A 16 -3.33 16.89 -12.66
CA ARG A 16 -2.32 16.77 -11.58
C ARG A 16 -2.92 17.29 -10.26
N PRO A 17 -3.09 16.45 -9.22
CA PRO A 17 -3.70 16.86 -7.95
C PRO A 17 -2.91 18.00 -7.29
N ARG A 18 -3.59 19.09 -6.93
CA ARG A 18 -2.97 20.28 -6.33
C ARG A 18 -3.21 20.33 -4.83
N SER A 19 -4.42 19.99 -4.39
CA SER A 19 -4.80 20.02 -2.98
C SER A 19 -4.44 18.72 -2.25
N LEU A 20 -4.33 18.79 -0.91
CA LEU A 20 -4.15 17.60 -0.07
C LEU A 20 -5.33 16.62 -0.22
N ARG A 21 -6.56 17.14 -0.29
CA ARG A 21 -7.77 16.32 -0.43
C ARG A 21 -7.79 15.54 -1.74
N GLU A 22 -7.44 16.17 -2.85
CA GLU A 22 -7.34 15.49 -4.15
C GLU A 22 -6.25 14.42 -4.14
N LYS A 23 -5.08 14.72 -3.52
CA LYS A 23 -4.00 13.73 -3.39
C LYS A 23 -4.44 12.53 -2.55
N GLN A 24 -5.16 12.76 -1.47
CA GLN A 24 -5.69 11.68 -0.63
C GLN A 24 -6.74 10.85 -1.37
N ALA A 25 -7.69 11.48 -2.05
CA ALA A 25 -8.69 10.78 -2.86
C ALA A 25 -8.03 9.94 -3.96
N ALA A 26 -7.06 10.51 -4.68
CA ALA A 26 -6.29 9.78 -5.68
C ALA A 26 -5.49 8.63 -5.07
N ALA A 27 -4.84 8.83 -3.91
CA ALA A 27 -4.15 7.76 -3.20
C ALA A 27 -5.09 6.61 -2.81
N MET A 28 -6.27 6.92 -2.25
CA MET A 28 -7.26 5.90 -1.85
C MET A 28 -7.70 5.04 -3.04
N VAL A 29 -8.04 5.68 -4.17
CA VAL A 29 -8.47 4.95 -5.38
C VAL A 29 -7.32 4.19 -6.03
N GLY A 30 -6.12 4.79 -6.08
CA GLY A 30 -4.99 4.16 -6.74
C GLY A 30 -4.27 3.11 -5.88
N GLN A 31 -4.46 3.10 -4.57
CA GLN A 31 -3.83 2.11 -3.69
C GLN A 31 -4.32 0.69 -3.98
N SER A 32 -5.64 0.49 -4.09
CA SER A 32 -6.20 -0.83 -4.42
C SER A 32 -5.77 -1.29 -5.82
N ARG A 33 -5.71 -0.37 -6.78
CA ARG A 33 -5.24 -0.63 -8.15
C ARG A 33 -3.77 -1.02 -8.19
N LEU A 34 -2.94 -0.30 -7.45
CA LEU A 34 -1.52 -0.62 -7.35
C LEU A 34 -1.34 -2.01 -6.73
N MET A 35 -2.12 -2.34 -5.70
CA MET A 35 -2.04 -3.66 -5.07
C MET A 35 -2.46 -4.78 -6.02
N ALA A 36 -3.57 -4.63 -6.73
CA ALA A 36 -4.01 -5.60 -7.75
C ALA A 36 -2.96 -5.80 -8.85
N ALA A 37 -2.29 -4.73 -9.28
CA ALA A 37 -1.23 -4.82 -10.29
C ALA A 37 0.02 -5.55 -9.77
N TYR A 38 0.34 -5.45 -8.48
CA TYR A 38 1.40 -6.24 -7.86
C TYR A 38 0.98 -7.70 -7.70
N GLU A 39 -0.24 -7.95 -7.25
CA GLU A 39 -0.79 -9.30 -7.09
C GLU A 39 -0.75 -10.07 -8.40
N GLU A 40 -1.27 -9.50 -9.48
CA GLU A 40 -1.25 -10.09 -10.84
C GLU A 40 0.18 -10.46 -11.30
N ARG A 41 1.18 -9.62 -10.98
CA ARG A 41 2.57 -9.84 -11.41
C ARG A 41 3.28 -10.90 -10.57
N PHE A 42 3.01 -10.95 -9.27
CA PHE A 42 3.63 -11.91 -8.36
C PHE A 42 2.96 -13.28 -8.40
N GLU A 43 1.68 -13.34 -8.79
CA GLU A 43 0.94 -14.58 -9.03
C GLU A 43 1.61 -15.44 -10.11
N ALA A 44 2.16 -14.83 -11.16
CA ALA A 44 2.93 -15.53 -12.19
C ALA A 44 4.19 -16.26 -11.65
N HIS A 45 4.61 -15.93 -10.42
CA HIS A 45 5.75 -16.54 -9.74
C HIS A 45 5.34 -17.39 -8.53
N ASP A 46 4.05 -17.64 -8.33
CA ASP A 46 3.50 -18.36 -7.16
C ASP A 46 3.89 -17.69 -5.82
N ILE A 47 3.94 -16.35 -5.82
CA ILE A 47 4.26 -15.56 -4.64
C ILE A 47 3.03 -14.74 -4.24
N SER A 48 2.57 -14.94 -3.01
CA SER A 48 1.53 -14.09 -2.43
C SER A 48 2.11 -12.74 -1.97
N VAL A 49 1.35 -11.68 -2.15
CA VAL A 49 1.68 -10.31 -1.69
C VAL A 49 0.69 -9.85 -0.63
N GLY A 50 1.15 -9.07 0.34
CA GLY A 50 0.31 -8.58 1.44
C GLY A 50 0.53 -7.10 1.67
N GLN A 51 -0.53 -6.29 1.61
CA GLN A 51 -0.38 -4.85 1.71
C GLN A 51 -0.11 -4.37 3.15
N VAL A 52 0.97 -3.62 3.35
CA VAL A 52 1.27 -2.94 4.63
C VAL A 52 1.13 -1.42 4.47
N LEU A 53 0.23 -0.80 5.25
CA LEU A 53 0.06 0.64 5.35
C LEU A 53 0.44 1.12 6.75
N LEU A 54 1.45 2.00 6.82
CA LEU A 54 1.94 2.54 8.09
C LEU A 54 2.11 4.06 7.97
N THR A 55 1.92 4.73 9.10
CA THR A 55 2.18 6.15 9.32
C THR A 55 3.35 6.32 10.28
N ALA A 56 3.86 7.54 10.41
CA ALA A 56 4.93 7.83 11.38
C ALA A 56 4.51 7.48 12.82
N SER A 57 3.23 7.66 13.19
CA SER A 57 2.73 7.31 14.52
C SER A 57 2.74 5.82 14.82
N ASP A 58 2.71 4.96 13.79
CA ASP A 58 2.76 3.51 13.98
C ASP A 58 4.15 3.02 14.38
N VAL A 59 5.19 3.80 14.09
CA VAL A 59 6.59 3.45 14.39
C VAL A 59 7.17 4.21 15.58
N THR A 60 6.56 5.33 16.00
CA THR A 60 7.00 6.09 17.18
C THR A 60 6.40 5.58 18.48
N ASN A 61 5.19 4.99 18.44
CA ASN A 61 4.59 4.35 19.60
C ASN A 61 5.12 2.93 19.76
N ARG A 62 5.76 2.62 20.89
CA ARG A 62 6.38 1.30 21.17
C ARG A 62 5.43 0.13 20.98
N ARG A 63 4.16 0.27 21.38
CA ARG A 63 3.14 -0.79 21.25
C ARG A 63 2.74 -0.98 19.79
N HIS A 64 2.49 0.11 19.07
CA HIS A 64 2.11 0.04 17.65
C HIS A 64 3.26 -0.53 16.81
N TYR A 65 4.50 -0.12 17.11
CA TYR A 65 5.69 -0.66 16.47
C TYR A 65 5.81 -2.17 16.66
N ALA A 66 5.64 -2.66 17.90
CA ALA A 66 5.67 -4.09 18.19
C ALA A 66 4.60 -4.88 17.43
N ASN A 67 3.39 -4.31 17.30
CA ASN A 67 2.30 -4.91 16.54
C ASN A 67 2.63 -4.97 15.03
N ALA A 68 3.06 -3.84 14.45
CA ALA A 68 3.43 -3.76 13.03
C ALA A 68 4.58 -4.71 12.70
N LEU A 69 5.61 -4.78 13.55
CA LEU A 69 6.73 -5.70 13.39
C LEU A 69 6.28 -7.17 13.46
N THR A 70 5.37 -7.49 14.38
CA THR A 70 4.81 -8.85 14.52
C THR A 70 3.98 -9.26 13.30
N ALA A 71 3.19 -8.33 12.75
CA ALA A 71 2.43 -8.54 11.51
C ALA A 71 3.37 -8.78 10.32
N MET A 72 4.37 -7.92 10.11
CA MET A 72 5.37 -8.10 9.04
C MET A 72 6.12 -9.43 9.15
N ARG A 73 6.58 -9.79 10.36
CA ARG A 73 7.23 -11.10 10.60
C ARG A 73 6.32 -12.28 10.29
N THR A 74 5.03 -12.13 10.55
CA THR A 74 4.03 -13.17 10.26
C THR A 74 3.84 -13.33 8.76
N LEU A 75 3.74 -12.23 7.99
CA LEU A 75 3.68 -12.28 6.52
C LEU A 75 4.90 -13.01 5.94
N LEU A 76 6.11 -12.64 6.36
CA LEU A 76 7.33 -13.30 5.90
C LEU A 76 7.39 -14.79 6.25
N ARG A 77 6.95 -15.17 7.45
CA ARG A 77 6.86 -16.59 7.86
C ARG A 77 5.87 -17.37 7.00
N LEU A 78 4.79 -16.72 6.56
CA LEU A 78 3.82 -17.29 5.62
C LEU A 78 4.29 -17.24 4.16
N ARG A 79 5.54 -16.83 3.90
CA ARG A 79 6.11 -16.62 2.56
C ARG A 79 5.35 -15.58 1.72
N VAL A 80 4.65 -14.67 2.39
CA VAL A 80 4.00 -13.51 1.75
C VAL A 80 5.01 -12.36 1.69
N VAL A 81 5.13 -11.73 0.53
CA VAL A 81 5.91 -10.49 0.36
C VAL A 81 5.09 -9.31 0.90
N PRO A 82 5.52 -8.64 1.98
CA PRO A 82 4.80 -7.50 2.58
C PRO A 82 4.93 -6.19 1.78
#